data_AF-A0A7J2IPW4-F1
#
_entry.id   AF-A0A7J2IPW4-F1
#
_cell.length_a   1.000
_cell.length_b   1.000
_cell.length_c   1.000
_cell.angle_alpha   90.00
_cell.angle_beta   90.00
_cell.angle_gamma   90.00
#
_symmetry.space_group_name_H-M   'P 1'
#
loop_
_entity.id
_entity.type
_entity.pdbx_description
1 polymer ?
#
loop_
_entity_poly.entity_id
_entity_poly.type
_entity_poly.pdbx_seq_one_letter_code
_entity_poly.pdbx_strand_id
1 'polypeptide(L)' 'MKTITIREDLYEKLVRLKREGESFSDVIERLLDRPRVSIRFFAGKLKDSEALKYLEETWLEFRRRVELR' A
#
# COMPACT_ATOMS: atom_id res chain seq x y z
N MET A 1 19.63 -10.55 -23.90
CA MET A 1 18.90 -11.50 -23.04
C MET A 1 19.88 -12.14 -22.08
N LYS A 2 19.54 -12.27 -20.80
CA LYS A 2 20.32 -13.02 -19.81
C LYS A 2 19.37 -13.97 -19.09
N THR A 3 19.83 -15.16 -18.72
CA THR A 3 19.06 -16.15 -17.98
C THR A 3 19.49 -16.15 -16.53
N ILE A 4 18.53 -16.17 -15.60
CA ILE A 4 18.78 -16.37 -14.17
C ILE A 4 17.97 -17.57 -13.70
N THR A 5 18.55 -18.38 -12.84
CA THR A 5 17.83 -19.46 -12.16
C THR A 5 17.37 -18.96 -10.81
N ILE A 6 16.11 -19.19 -10.48
CA ILE A 6 15.50 -18.81 -9.20
C ILE A 6 14.93 -20.05 -8.51
N ARG A 7 14.72 -19.94 -7.19
CA ARG A 7 14.02 -21.00 -6.44
C ARG A 7 12.56 -21.06 -6.83
N GLU A 8 11.97 -22.24 -6.74
CA GLU A 8 10.54 -22.47 -7.04
C GLU A 8 9.63 -21.55 -6.22
N ASP A 9 9.92 -21.41 -4.92
CA ASP A 9 9.14 -20.56 -4.02
C ASP A 9 9.12 -19.09 -4.46
N LEU A 10 10.21 -18.63 -5.08
CA LEU A 10 10.31 -17.27 -5.62
C LEU A 10 9.56 -17.14 -6.94
N TYR A 11 9.62 -18.15 -7.80
CA TYR A 11 8.85 -18.19 -9.04
C TYR A 11 7.34 -18.10 -8.74
N GLU A 12 6.83 -18.90 -7.81
CA GLU A 12 5.42 -18.86 -7.41
C GLU A 12 4.99 -17.48 -6.88
N LYS A 13 5.86 -16.83 -6.08
CA LYS A 13 5.60 -15.47 -5.59
C LYS A 13 5.50 -14.47 -6.73
N LEU A 14 6.36 -14.58 -7.74
CA LEU A 14 6.31 -13.70 -8.92
C LEU A 14 5.05 -13.95 -9.75
N VAL A 15 4.62 -15.21 -9.92
CA VAL A 15 3.36 -15.56 -10.59
C VAL A 15 2.17 -14.89 -9.92
N ARG A 16 2.10 -14.93 -8.58
CA ARG A 16 1.01 -14.29 -7.82
C ARG A 16 0.99 -12.77 -7.93
N LEU A 17 2.15 -12.15 -8.16
CA LEU A 17 2.31 -10.70 -8.27
C LEU A 17 2.14 -10.17 -9.71
N LYS A 18 2.17 -11.07 -10.69
CA LYS A 18 2.07 -10.78 -12.11
C LYS A 18 0.64 -10.36 -12.46
N ARG A 19 0.51 -9.23 -13.15
CA ARG A 19 -0.77 -8.75 -13.68
C ARG A 19 -1.06 -9.34 -15.06
N GLU A 20 -2.31 -9.26 -15.48
CA GLU A 20 -2.70 -9.68 -16.83
C GLU A 20 -1.91 -8.90 -17.89
N GLY A 21 -1.33 -9.62 -18.86
CA GLY A 21 -0.49 -9.04 -19.92
C GLY A 21 0.92 -8.58 -19.51
N GLU A 22 1.28 -8.62 -18.22
CA GLU A 22 2.61 -8.22 -17.73
C GLU A 22 3.65 -9.32 -18.00
N SER A 23 4.90 -9.03 -18.35
CA SER A 23 6.00 -10.00 -18.43
C SER A 23 6.69 -10.20 -17.06
N PHE A 24 7.52 -11.24 -16.88
CA PHE A 24 8.26 -11.38 -15.61
C PHE A 24 9.31 -10.28 -15.41
N SER A 25 9.88 -9.77 -16.50
CA SER A 25 10.79 -8.62 -16.46
C SER A 25 10.07 -7.38 -15.94
N ASP A 26 8.85 -7.11 -16.42
CA ASP A 26 8.05 -5.96 -15.98
C ASP A 26 7.69 -6.05 -14.49
N VAL A 27 7.38 -7.25 -13.99
CA VAL A 27 7.14 -7.48 -12.56
C VAL A 27 8.38 -7.11 -11.75
N ILE A 28 9.56 -7.55 -12.18
CA ILE A 28 10.83 -7.28 -11.48
C ILE A 28 11.11 -5.77 -11.49
N GLU A 29 11.02 -5.11 -12.65
CA GLU A 29 11.23 -3.66 -12.76
C GLU A 29 10.28 -2.90 -11.86
N ARG A 30 8.97 -3.19 -11.89
CA ARG A 30 7.97 -2.56 -11.02
C ARG A 30 8.25 -2.75 -9.52
N LEU A 31 8.77 -3.91 -9.13
CA LEU A 31 9.12 -4.17 -7.73
C LEU A 31 10.39 -3.43 -7.31
N LEU A 32 11.36 -3.27 -8.20
CA LEU A 32 12.59 -2.51 -7.97
C LEU A 32 12.31 -0.99 -7.96
N ASP A 33 11.43 -0.53 -8.84
CA ASP A 33 11.02 0.87 -8.99
C ASP A 33 10.05 1.34 -7.92
N ARG A 34 9.66 0.49 -6.96
CA ARG A 34 8.81 0.92 -5.85
C ARG A 34 9.45 2.12 -5.18
N PRO A 35 8.85 3.33 -5.29
CA PRO A 35 9.46 4.50 -4.73
C PRO A 35 9.54 4.26 -3.22
N ARG A 36 10.74 4.41 -2.67
CA ARG A 36 10.96 4.41 -1.22
C ARG A 36 10.37 5.69 -0.65
N VAL A 37 9.05 5.84 -0.75
CA VAL A 37 8.32 6.96 -0.16
C VAL A 37 8.35 6.73 1.33
N SER A 38 9.17 7.52 2.02
CA SER A 38 9.15 7.54 3.47
C SER A 38 7.73 7.85 3.93
N ILE A 39 7.24 7.14 4.95
CA ILE A 39 5.94 7.47 5.57
C ILE A 39 5.88 8.94 6.02
N ARG A 40 7.05 9.53 6.31
CA ARG A 40 7.22 10.95 6.66
C ARG A 40 6.78 11.90 5.54
N PHE A 41 6.76 11.46 4.27
CA PHE A 41 6.21 12.22 3.15
C PHE A 41 4.72 12.55 3.32
N PHE A 42 3.97 11.68 3.99
CA PHE A 42 2.53 11.84 4.22
C PHE A 42 2.21 12.62 5.50
N ALA A 43 3.21 12.92 6.34
CA ALA A 43 3.00 13.60 7.61
C ALA A 43 2.36 14.99 7.37
N GLY A 44 1.22 15.23 8.02
CA GLY A 44 0.49 16.51 7.93
C GLY A 44 -0.24 16.77 6.63
N LYS A 45 -0.23 15.85 5.64
CA LYS A 45 -0.93 16.05 4.36
C LYS A 45 -2.45 16.16 4.49
N LEU A 46 -3.03 15.59 5.55
CA LEU A 46 -4.47 15.61 5.81
C LEU A 46 -4.90 16.68 6.83
N LYS A 47 -3.97 17.49 7.35
CA LYS A 47 -4.22 18.39 8.49
C LYS A 47 -5.42 19.33 8.30
N ASP A 48 -5.66 19.79 7.07
CA ASP A 48 -6.75 20.69 6.73
C ASP A 48 -7.82 20.02 5.87
N SER A 49 -7.80 18.68 5.77
CA SER A 49 -8.74 17.95 4.92
C SER A 49 -10.11 17.79 5.58
N GLU A 50 -11.17 17.98 4.80
CA GLU A 50 -12.55 17.70 5.22
C GLU A 50 -12.73 16.22 5.63
N ALA A 51 -11.99 15.31 4.99
CA ALA A 51 -12.00 13.90 5.35
C ALA A 51 -11.50 13.66 6.78
N LEU A 52 -10.44 14.36 7.22
CA LEU A 52 -9.93 14.24 8.59
C LEU A 52 -10.92 14.84 9.60
N LYS A 53 -11.51 16.01 9.29
CA LYS A 53 -12.54 16.63 10.14
C LYS A 53 -13.75 15.71 10.35
N TYR A 54 -14.29 15.19 9.26
CA TYR A 54 -15.39 14.23 9.29
C TYR A 54 -15.06 13.00 10.14
N LEU A 55 -13.84 12.46 9.99
CA LEU A 55 -13.38 11.30 10.75
C LEU A 55 -13.31 11.63 12.26
N GLU A 56 -12.75 12.78 12.64
CA GLU A 56 -12.68 13.24 14.02
C GLU A 56 -14.06 13.41 14.65
N GLU A 57 -14.98 14.08 13.96
CA GLU A 57 -16.36 14.28 14.42
C GLU A 57 -17.09 12.94 14.62
N THR A 58 -17.00 12.04 13.64
CA THR A 58 -17.63 10.72 13.69
C THR A 58 -17.08 9.88 14.86
N TRP A 59 -15.76 9.93 15.10
CA TRP A 59 -15.15 9.21 16.22
C TRP A 59 -15.54 9.76 17.58
N LEU A 60 -15.64 11.08 17.71
CA LEU A 60 -16.09 11.71 18.95
C LEU A 60 -17.53 11.34 19.27
N GLU A 61 -18.41 11.31 18.28
CA GLU A 61 -19.79 10.83 18.45
C GLU A 61 -19.86 9.36 18.82
N PHE A 62 -19.03 8.52 18.21
CA PHE A 62 -18.94 7.11 18.58
C PHE A 62 -18.53 6.94 20.04
N ARG A 63 -17.47 7.63 20.50
CA ARG A 63 -17.01 7.54 21.90
C ARG A 63 -18.08 7.96 22.90
N ARG A 64 -18.75 9.08 22.66
CA ARG A 64 -19.87 9.54 23.50
C ARG A 64 -20.97 8.50 23.63
N ARG A 65 -21.30 7.80 22.53
CA ARG A 65 -22.31 6.74 22.54
C ARG A 65 -21.87 5.50 23.33
N VAL A 66 -20.58 5.19 23.34
CA VAL A 66 -20.04 4.01 24.04
C VAL A 66 -19.91 4.25 25.55
N GLU A 67 -19.54 5.46 25.99
CA GLU A 67 -19.46 5.80 27.43
C GLU A 67 -20.82 5.87 28.14
N LEU A 68 -21.92 6.00 27.39
CA LEU A 68 -23.29 6.05 27.93
C LEU A 68 -23.93 4.66 28.13
N ARG A 69 -23.14 3.58 28.17
CA ARG A 69 -23.60 2.21 28.41
C ARG A 69 -22.93 1.55 29.60
#